data_AF-A0A5Q4SWG1-F1
#
_entry.id   AF-A0A5Q4SWG1-F1
#
_cell.length_a   1.000
_cell.length_b   1.000
_cell.length_c   1.000
_cell.angle_alpha   90.00
_cell.angle_beta   90.00
_cell.angle_gamma   90.00
#
_symmetry.space_group_name_H-M   'P 1'
#
loop_
_entity.id
_entity.type
_entity.pdbx_description
1 polymer ?
#
loop_
_entity_poly.entity_id
_entity_poly.type
_entity_poly.pdbx_seq_one_letter_code
_entity_poly.pdbx_strand_id
1 'polypeptide(L)' 'MATQLILPGGIASAVDLVDALLAAADARERRAPRQAARWRDLADQLGDALDTLPTPAGERT' A
#
# COMPACT_ATOMS: atom_id res chain seq x y z
N MET A 1 -3.20 -15.80 10.36
CA MET A 1 -4.07 -14.82 11.03
C MET A 1 -3.91 -13.49 10.33
N ALA A 2 -5.01 -12.85 9.91
CA ALA A 2 -4.96 -11.55 9.26
C ALA A 2 -5.28 -10.46 10.29
N THR A 3 -4.41 -9.45 10.40
CA THR A 3 -4.65 -8.24 11.20
C THR A 3 -5.32 -7.22 10.29
N GLN A 4 -6.49 -6.71 10.69
CA GLN A 4 -7.14 -5.62 9.96
C GLN A 4 -6.48 -4.28 10.31
N LEU A 5 -6.08 -3.55 9.28
CA LEU A 5 -5.63 -2.17 9.37
C LEU A 5 -6.83 -1.25 9.09
N ILE A 6 -7.23 -0.43 10.06
CA ILE A 6 -8.30 0.56 9.90
C ILE A 6 -7.63 1.90 9.56
N LEU A 7 -7.90 2.43 8.36
CA LEU A 7 -7.34 3.70 7.90
C LEU A 7 -8.36 4.84 8.02
N PRO A 8 -8.10 5.89 8.82
CA PRO A 8 -9.07 6.96 9.09
C PRO A 8 -9.40 7.84 7.88
N GLY A 9 -8.63 7.76 6.78
CA GLY A 9 -8.90 8.47 5.52
C GLY A 9 -9.26 7.58 4.33
N GLY A 10 -9.60 6.30 4.55
CA GLY A 10 -10.04 5.39 3.49
C GLY A 10 -8.95 5.07 2.46
N ILE A 11 -9.35 4.86 1.20
CA ILE A 11 -8.47 4.42 0.10
C ILE A 11 -7.32 5.41 -0.14
N ALA A 12 -7.56 6.72 -0.04
CA ALA A 12 -6.52 7.73 -0.21
C ALA A 12 -5.36 7.55 0.78
N SER A 13 -5.68 7.33 2.06
CA SER A 13 -4.66 7.01 3.07
C SER A 13 -3.98 5.67 2.85
N ALA A 14 -4.60 4.74 2.12
CA ALA A 14 -3.97 3.47 1.76
C ALA A 14 -2.94 3.66 0.64
N VAL A 15 -3.26 4.49 -0.36
CA VAL A 15 -2.34 4.87 -1.45
C VAL A 15 -1.11 5.59 -0.88
N ASP A 16 -1.31 6.56 0.01
CA ASP A 16 -0.21 7.27 0.68
C ASP A 16 0.72 6.30 1.45
N LEU A 17 0.16 5.22 2.00
CA LEU A 17 0.89 4.21 2.76
C LEU A 17 1.72 3.31 1.83
N VAL A 18 1.19 2.95 0.66
CA VAL A 18 1.93 2.22 -0.39
C VAL A 18 3.10 3.07 -0.89
N ASP A 19 2.87 4.36 -1.17
CA ASP A 19 3.92 5.29 -1.60
C ASP A 19 5.02 5.45 -0.54
N ALA A 20 4.64 5.61 0.72
CA ALA A 20 5.61 5.69 1.82
C ALA A 20 6.43 4.40 1.97
N LEU A 21 5.82 3.23 1.75
CA LEU A 21 6.51 1.94 1.79
C LEU A 21 7.52 1.79 0.64
N LEU A 22 7.16 2.20 -0.58
CA LEU A 22 8.05 2.21 -1.73
C LEU A 22 9.24 3.16 -1.53
N ALA A 23 8.98 4.38 -1.04
CA ALA A 23 10.03 5.34 -0.72
C ALA A 23 11.00 4.79 0.34
N ALA A 24 10.48 4.10 1.35
CA ALA A 24 11.30 3.43 2.36
C ALA A 24 12.13 2.29 1.75
N ALA A 25 11.58 1.53 0.80
CA ALA A 25 12.30 0.45 0.11
C ALA A 25 13.48 0.99 -0.71
N ASP A 26 13.28 2.07 -1.45
CA ASP A 26 14.33 2.71 -2.25
C ASP A 26 15.46 3.26 -1.36
N ALA A 27 15.12 3.91 -0.25
CA ALA A 27 16.11 4.36 0.73
C ALA A 27 16.91 3.19 1.34
N ARG A 28 16.30 2.00 1.42
CA ARG A 28 16.90 0.77 1.99
C ARG A 28 17.75 0.00 0.99
N GLU A 29 17.54 0.18 -0.31
CA GLU A 29 18.08 -0.67 -1.38
C GLU A 29 19.59 -0.87 -1.30
N ARG A 30 20.33 0.21 -1.07
CA ARG A 30 21.81 0.16 -1.00
C ARG A 30 22.35 -0.60 0.21
N ARG A 31 21.59 -0.67 1.31
CA ARG A 31 22.05 -1.25 2.59
C ARG A 31 21.46 -2.63 2.85
N ALA A 32 20.28 -2.91 2.31
CA ALA A 32 19.58 -4.18 2.51
C ALA A 32 18.69 -4.50 1.29
N PRO A 33 19.28 -4.92 0.15
CA PRO A 33 18.55 -5.13 -1.09
C PRO A 33 17.45 -6.20 -0.99
N ARG A 34 17.67 -7.25 -0.18
CA ARG A 34 16.65 -8.28 0.08
C ARG A 34 15.46 -7.74 0.87
N GLN A 35 15.69 -6.79 1.77
CA GLN A 35 14.61 -6.16 2.54
C GLN A 35 13.84 -5.17 1.67
N ALA A 36 14.53 -4.38 0.85
CA ALA A 36 13.91 -3.51 -0.15
C ALA A 36 13.03 -4.30 -1.12
N ALA A 37 13.52 -5.43 -1.65
CA ALA A 37 12.73 -6.30 -2.52
C ALA A 37 11.47 -6.83 -1.86
N ARG A 38 11.55 -7.25 -0.58
CA ARG A 38 10.36 -7.67 0.19
C ARG A 38 9.37 -6.53 0.41
N TRP A 39 9.84 -5.32 0.62
CA TRP A 39 8.94 -4.17 0.81
C TRP A 39 8.25 -3.76 -0.47
N ARG A 40 8.94 -3.85 -1.62
CA ARG A 40 8.33 -3.67 -2.95
C ARG A 40 7.26 -4.73 -3.21
N ASP A 41 7.56 -6.00 -2.94
CA ASP A 41 6.59 -7.10 -3.09
C ASP A 41 5.33 -6.90 -2.23
N LEU A 42 5.47 -6.37 -1.01
CA LEU A 42 4.33 -6.03 -0.16
C LEU A 42 3.55 -4.82 -0.68
N ALA A 43 4.23 -3.81 -1.23
CA ALA A 43 3.59 -2.65 -1.84
C ALA A 43 2.77 -3.04 -3.07
N ASP A 44 3.31 -3.93 -3.92
CA ASP A 44 2.62 -4.45 -5.10
C ASP A 44 1.35 -5.24 -4.70
N GLN A 45 1.47 -6.16 -3.73
CA GLN A 45 0.32 -6.91 -3.21
C GLN A 45 -0.76 -6.00 -2.61
N LEU A 46 -0.36 -4.91 -1.96
CA LEU A 46 -1.30 -3.92 -1.43
C LEU A 46 -1.95 -3.12 -2.57
N GLY A 47 -1.19 -2.69 -3.57
CA GLY A 47 -1.71 -2.02 -4.76
C GLY A 47 -2.76 -2.86 -5.49
N ASP A 48 -2.42 -4.13 -5.78
CA ASP A 48 -3.34 -5.09 -6.38
C ASP A 48 -4.62 -5.25 -5.55
N ALA A 49 -4.49 -5.39 -4.23
CA ALA A 49 -5.65 -5.50 -3.34
C ALA A 49 -6.51 -4.23 -3.35
N LEU A 50 -5.90 -3.04 -3.41
CA LEU A 50 -6.61 -1.77 -3.50
C LEU A 50 -7.35 -1.62 -4.83
N ASP A 51 -6.77 -2.07 -5.94
CA ASP A 51 -7.40 -2.06 -7.26
C ASP A 51 -8.62 -2.99 -7.34
N THR A 52 -8.65 -4.06 -6.53
CA THR A 52 -9.82 -4.94 -6.44
C THR A 52 -10.95 -4.38 -5.59
N LEU A 53 -10.73 -3.28 -4.87
CA LEU A 53 -11.78 -2.68 -4.06
C LEU A 53 -12.87 -2.11 -4.97
N PRO A 54 -14.15 -2.35 -4.66
CA PRO A 54 -15.23 -1.72 -5.40
C PRO A 54 -15.08 -0.21 -5.30
N THR A 55 -15.05 0.48 -6.45
CA THR A 55 -15.11 1.94 -6.49
C THR A 55 -16.35 2.37 -5.70
N PRO A 56 -16.23 3.29 -4.73
CA PRO A 56 -17.42 3.77 -4.02
C PRO A 56 -18.41 4.28 -5.06
N ALA A 57 -19.63 3.71 -5.06
CA ALA A 57 -20.70 4.19 -5.90
C ALA A 57 -20.92 5.68 -5.58
N GLY A 58 -20.42 6.53 -6.46
CA GLY A 58 -20.47 7.98 -6.31
C GLY A 58 -21.91 8.48 -6.35
N GLU A 59 -22.15 9.51 -5.54
CA GLU A 59 -23.26 10.47 -5.61
C GLU A 59 -24.68 9.91 -5.57
N ARG A 60 -25.27 9.94 -4.37
CA ARG A 60 -26.68 10.30 -4.28
C ARG A 60 -26.83 11.71 -4.85
N THR A 61 -27.35 11.79 -6.09
CA THR A 61 -28.14 12.93 -6.60
C THR A 61 -29.12 13.45 -5.58
#